data_AF-A0A960FG81-F1
#
_entry.id   AF-A0A960FG81-F1
#
_cell.length_a   1.000
_cell.length_b   1.000
_cell.length_c   1.000
_cell.angle_alpha   90.00
_cell.angle_beta   90.00
_cell.angle_gamma   90.00
#
_symmetry.space_group_name_H-M   'P 1'
#
loop_
_entity.id
_entity.type
_entity.pdbx_description
1 polymer ?
#
loop_
_entity_poly.entity_id
_entity_poly.type
_entity_poly.pdbx_seq_one_letter_code
_entity_poly.pdbx_strand_id
1 'polypeptide(L)'
;MSATGVTVTPQRFQFVHFDAELIQRVAESLVAALGLDRPVVIEVDETTPLARIDVTIDDAVTIRVESGAFEDTRRPRHQSEQATAASLGRVLLRARDRLLGGFGEAPADDRLTLAQTAAWNAYCAGRLARLGVHVAPQRWQYDFRNRHGFHDLADVAFERLWASDGLTWGELDEISRTAQHP
;
A
#
# COMPACT_ATOMS: atom_id res chain seq x y z
N MET A 1 -14.87 -17.17 -17.03
CA MET A 1 -15.13 -16.07 -16.08
C MET A 1 -14.50 -16.46 -14.77
N SER A 2 -13.27 -16.02 -14.49
CA SER A 2 -12.71 -16.16 -13.15
C SER A 2 -13.45 -15.18 -12.25
N ALA A 3 -13.97 -15.64 -11.12
CA ALA A 3 -14.80 -14.82 -10.24
C ALA A 3 -13.96 -13.70 -9.63
N THR A 4 -14.18 -12.45 -10.05
CA THR A 4 -13.68 -11.27 -9.35
C THR A 4 -14.43 -11.19 -8.02
N GLY A 5 -13.73 -11.34 -6.90
CA GLY A 5 -14.34 -11.36 -5.57
C GLY A 5 -13.32 -11.07 -4.50
N VAL A 6 -13.76 -10.43 -3.42
CA VAL A 6 -12.97 -10.19 -2.22
C VAL A 6 -13.42 -11.17 -1.14
N THR A 7 -12.48 -11.85 -0.49
CA THR A 7 -12.76 -12.64 0.71
C THR A 7 -11.93 -12.14 1.87
N VAL A 8 -12.52 -12.14 3.08
CA VAL A 8 -11.84 -11.74 4.32
C VAL A 8 -11.89 -12.90 5.31
N THR A 9 -10.78 -13.19 5.97
CA THR A 9 -10.70 -14.18 7.05
C THR A 9 -9.88 -13.60 8.21
N PRO A 10 -10.32 -13.74 9.47
CA PRO A 10 -11.57 -14.35 9.91
C PRO A 10 -12.79 -13.45 9.65
N GLN A 11 -13.98 -14.06 9.67
CA GLN A 11 -15.26 -13.33 9.59
C GLN A 11 -15.71 -12.76 10.94
N ARG A 12 -15.10 -13.23 12.03
CA ARG A 12 -15.33 -12.74 13.40
C ARG A 12 -14.01 -12.67 14.13
N PHE A 13 -13.77 -11.54 14.79
CA PHE A 13 -12.56 -11.27 15.55
C PHE A 13 -12.81 -11.52 17.04
N GLN A 14 -11.83 -12.11 17.72
CA GLN A 14 -11.86 -12.43 19.15
C GLN A 14 -11.00 -11.46 19.98
N PHE A 15 -9.86 -11.00 19.43
CA PHE A 15 -8.88 -10.19 20.14
C PHE A 15 -9.02 -8.70 19.83
N VAL A 16 -9.60 -8.36 18.67
CA VAL A 16 -9.83 -6.99 18.23
C VAL A 16 -11.31 -6.71 17.92
N HIS A 17 -11.70 -5.43 17.99
CA HIS A 17 -13.03 -4.93 17.66
C HIS A 17 -13.08 -4.49 16.20
N PHE A 18 -12.87 -5.44 15.28
CA PHE A 18 -12.87 -5.20 13.84
C PHE A 18 -14.16 -5.75 13.20
N ASP A 19 -14.50 -5.19 12.05
CA ASP A 19 -15.64 -5.58 11.22
C ASP A 19 -15.11 -6.15 9.88
N ALA A 20 -15.28 -7.45 9.67
CA ALA A 20 -14.87 -8.12 8.43
C ALA A 20 -15.63 -7.59 7.21
N GLU A 21 -16.89 -7.19 7.38
CA GLU A 21 -17.68 -6.60 6.29
C GLU A 21 -17.14 -5.21 5.92
N LEU A 22 -16.68 -4.43 6.90
CA LEU A 22 -16.01 -3.15 6.63
C LEU A 22 -14.73 -3.36 5.80
N ILE A 23 -13.89 -4.32 6.19
CA ILE A 23 -12.67 -4.66 5.44
C ILE A 23 -13.02 -5.05 4.01
N GLN A 24 -14.03 -5.91 3.84
CA GLN A 24 -14.48 -6.38 2.54
C GLN A 24 -15.01 -5.22 1.67
N ARG A 25 -15.91 -4.37 2.19
CA ARG A 25 -16.45 -3.22 1.43
C ARG A 25 -15.36 -2.25 0.98
N VAL A 26 -14.40 -1.96 1.85
CA VAL A 26 -13.26 -1.10 1.52
C VAL A 26 -12.40 -1.72 0.42
N ALA A 27 -12.08 -3.01 0.54
CA ALA A 27 -11.31 -3.74 -0.46
C ALA A 27 -12.03 -3.82 -1.81
N GLU A 28 -13.33 -4.12 -1.85
CA GLU A 28 -14.14 -4.17 -3.08
C GLU A 28 -14.14 -2.83 -3.80
N SER A 29 -14.32 -1.74 -3.04
CA SER A 29 -14.29 -0.37 -3.58
C SER A 29 -12.92 -0.05 -4.20
N LEU A 30 -11.84 -0.44 -3.52
CA LEU A 30 -10.47 -0.25 -4.02
C LEU A 30 -10.18 -1.13 -5.26
N VAL A 31 -10.54 -2.41 -5.23
CA VAL A 31 -10.36 -3.34 -6.36
C VAL A 31 -11.04 -2.80 -7.61
N ALA A 32 -12.28 -2.33 -7.48
CA ALA A 32 -13.03 -1.71 -8.57
C ALA A 32 -12.35 -0.42 -9.06
N ALA A 33 -11.96 0.48 -8.17
CA ALA A 33 -11.31 1.75 -8.52
C ALA A 33 -9.94 1.55 -9.21
N LEU A 34 -9.22 0.48 -8.84
CA LEU A 34 -7.91 0.16 -9.37
C LEU A 34 -7.95 -0.70 -10.65
N GLY A 35 -9.12 -1.24 -11.01
CA GLY A 35 -9.31 -2.08 -12.18
C GLY A 35 -8.59 -3.43 -12.08
N LEU A 36 -8.51 -4.00 -10.87
CA LEU A 36 -7.95 -5.33 -10.67
C LEU A 36 -8.97 -6.40 -11.07
N ASP A 37 -8.55 -7.33 -11.94
CA ASP A 37 -9.41 -8.35 -12.56
C ASP A 37 -9.26 -9.75 -11.95
N ARG A 38 -8.62 -9.84 -10.79
CA ARG A 38 -8.33 -11.09 -10.07
C ARG A 38 -9.04 -11.15 -8.71
N PRO A 39 -9.29 -12.35 -8.17
CA PRO A 39 -9.73 -12.50 -6.78
C PRO A 39 -8.72 -11.86 -5.81
N VAL A 40 -9.24 -11.28 -4.72
CA VAL A 40 -8.44 -10.76 -3.62
C VAL A 40 -8.80 -11.50 -2.34
N VAL A 41 -7.80 -12.10 -1.69
CA VAL A 41 -7.96 -12.84 -0.44
C VAL A 41 -7.27 -12.05 0.66
N ILE A 42 -7.99 -11.66 1.70
CA ILE A 42 -7.46 -10.89 2.83
C ILE A 42 -7.49 -11.77 4.07
N GLU A 43 -6.32 -12.05 4.62
CA GLU A 43 -6.14 -12.80 5.85
C GLU A 43 -5.63 -11.85 6.94
N VAL A 44 -6.43 -11.65 7.99
CA VAL A 44 -6.08 -10.79 9.12
C VAL A 44 -5.63 -11.65 10.30
N ASP A 45 -4.39 -11.46 10.72
CA ASP A 45 -3.85 -12.02 11.95
C ASP A 45 -4.12 -11.06 13.12
N GLU A 46 -5.14 -11.39 13.91
CA GLU A 46 -5.52 -10.65 15.12
C GLU A 46 -4.67 -10.98 16.36
N THR A 47 -3.72 -11.91 16.25
CA THR A 47 -2.86 -12.32 17.37
C THR A 47 -1.62 -11.46 17.52
N THR A 48 -1.34 -10.61 16.53
CA THR A 48 -0.20 -9.69 16.51
C THR A 48 -0.66 -8.24 16.35
N PRO A 49 -0.15 -7.31 17.19
CA PRO A 49 -0.46 -5.89 17.11
C PRO A 49 0.46 -5.10 16.16
N LEU A 50 1.33 -5.75 15.38
CA LEU A 50 2.19 -5.02 14.45
C LEU A 50 1.40 -4.60 13.20
N ALA A 51 1.99 -3.70 12.41
CA ALA A 51 1.38 -3.14 11.20
C ALA A 51 1.97 -3.73 9.90
N ARG A 52 2.39 -5.00 9.93
CA ARG A 52 2.95 -5.67 8.76
C ARG A 52 1.84 -6.08 7.80
N ILE A 53 2.14 -5.98 6.51
CA ILE A 53 1.30 -6.49 5.44
C ILE A 53 2.19 -7.17 4.41
N ASP A 54 1.89 -8.42 4.10
CA ASP A 54 2.56 -9.21 3.09
C ASP A 54 1.60 -9.49 1.92
N VAL A 55 2.12 -9.47 0.69
CA VAL A 55 1.33 -9.70 -0.53
C VAL A 55 1.96 -10.79 -1.35
N THR A 56 1.15 -11.78 -1.74
CA THR A 56 1.50 -12.80 -2.72
C THR A 56 0.59 -12.65 -3.93
N ILE A 57 1.15 -12.80 -5.14
CA ILE A 57 0.42 -12.65 -6.40
C ILE A 57 0.59 -13.93 -7.20
N ASP A 58 -0.49 -14.71 -7.27
CA ASP A 58 -0.61 -15.91 -8.11
C ASP A 58 -1.91 -15.81 -8.93
N ASP A 59 -2.75 -16.85 -8.89
CA ASP A 59 -4.12 -16.83 -9.43
C ASP A 59 -5.02 -15.80 -8.71
N ALA A 60 -4.69 -15.48 -7.46
CA ALA A 60 -5.30 -14.44 -6.64
C ALA A 60 -4.25 -13.49 -6.06
N VAL A 61 -4.67 -12.30 -5.64
CA VAL A 61 -3.87 -11.40 -4.80
C VAL A 61 -4.17 -11.71 -3.34
N THR A 62 -3.25 -12.40 -2.67
CA THR A 62 -3.39 -12.74 -1.25
C THR A 62 -2.68 -11.69 -0.40
N ILE A 63 -3.41 -11.08 0.52
CA ILE A 63 -2.94 -10.03 1.41
C ILE A 63 -3.02 -10.55 2.85
N ARG A 64 -1.87 -10.80 3.47
CA ARG A 64 -1.79 -11.15 4.89
C ARG A 64 -1.53 -9.88 5.68
N VAL A 65 -2.39 -9.59 6.65
CA VAL A 65 -2.40 -8.33 7.40
C VAL A 65 -2.29 -8.63 8.89
N GLU A 66 -1.30 -8.05 9.56
CA GLU A 66 -1.27 -8.00 11.02
C GLU A 66 -2.20 -6.89 11.53
N SER A 67 -2.94 -7.14 12.62
CA SER A 67 -4.08 -6.28 13.02
C SER A 67 -3.74 -4.80 13.23
N GLY A 68 -2.52 -4.48 13.67
CA GLY A 68 -2.06 -3.11 13.85
C GLY A 68 -2.09 -2.27 12.57
N ALA A 69 -2.13 -2.89 11.38
CA ALA A 69 -2.23 -2.19 10.11
C ALA A 69 -3.61 -1.55 9.86
N PHE A 70 -4.65 -2.03 10.55
CA PHE A 70 -6.03 -1.53 10.44
C PHE A 70 -6.50 -0.80 11.72
N GLU A 71 -5.66 -0.76 12.75
CA GLU A 71 -6.03 -0.24 14.06
C GLU A 71 -6.15 1.30 14.07
N ASP A 72 -7.13 1.81 14.82
CA ASP A 72 -7.16 3.18 15.30
C ASP A 72 -6.15 3.35 16.44
N THR A 73 -5.01 3.98 16.17
CA THR A 73 -3.97 4.19 17.18
C THR A 73 -4.41 5.05 18.37
N ARG A 74 -5.54 5.77 18.26
CA ARG A 74 -6.15 6.51 19.38
C ARG A 74 -7.05 5.63 20.25
N ARG A 75 -7.45 4.47 19.74
CA ARG A 75 -8.35 3.51 20.38
C ARG A 75 -7.82 2.08 20.14
N PRO A 76 -6.84 1.63 20.93
CA PRO A 76 -6.23 0.32 20.74
C PRO A 76 -7.28 -0.80 20.63
N ARG A 77 -7.04 -1.74 19.72
CA ARG A 77 -7.90 -2.84 19.30
C ARG A 77 -9.16 -2.45 18.54
N HIS A 78 -9.42 -1.17 18.27
CA HIS A 78 -10.53 -0.76 17.42
C HIS A 78 -10.07 -0.53 15.98
N GLN A 79 -10.92 -0.88 15.02
CA GLN A 79 -10.62 -0.64 13.62
C GLN A 79 -10.74 0.85 13.26
N SER A 80 -9.85 1.32 12.40
CA SER A 80 -9.96 2.58 11.68
C SER A 80 -10.23 2.29 10.21
N GLU A 81 -11.41 2.68 9.72
CA GLU A 81 -11.75 2.58 8.29
C GLU A 81 -10.71 3.29 7.42
N GLN A 82 -10.22 4.44 7.89
CA GLN A 82 -9.18 5.20 7.21
C GLN A 82 -7.85 4.42 7.14
N ALA A 83 -7.43 3.80 8.25
CA ALA A 83 -6.20 2.98 8.26
C ALA A 83 -6.37 1.76 7.36
N THR A 84 -7.54 1.10 7.40
CA THR A 84 -7.89 0.00 6.50
C THR A 84 -7.77 0.41 5.04
N ALA A 85 -8.40 1.53 4.64
CA ALA A 85 -8.37 2.01 3.26
C ALA A 85 -6.95 2.38 2.79
N ALA A 86 -6.18 3.10 3.62
CA ALA A 86 -4.81 3.49 3.28
C ALA A 86 -3.87 2.27 3.18
N SER A 87 -3.98 1.33 4.12
CA SER A 87 -3.18 0.11 4.16
C SER A 87 -3.48 -0.81 2.97
N LEU A 88 -4.75 -1.15 2.75
CA LEU A 88 -5.18 -1.98 1.62
C LEU A 88 -4.92 -1.32 0.27
N GLY A 89 -5.26 -0.05 0.13
CA GLY A 89 -5.07 0.68 -1.11
C GLY A 89 -3.61 0.70 -1.55
N ARG A 90 -2.68 0.85 -0.60
CA ARG A 90 -1.25 0.88 -0.91
C ARG A 90 -0.77 -0.47 -1.43
N VAL A 91 -1.15 -1.56 -0.78
CA VAL A 91 -0.70 -2.90 -1.18
C VAL A 91 -1.38 -3.39 -2.47
N LEU A 92 -2.65 -3.04 -2.68
CA LEU A 92 -3.36 -3.30 -3.93
C LEU A 92 -2.76 -2.51 -5.10
N LEU A 93 -2.36 -1.25 -4.88
CA LEU A 93 -1.63 -0.48 -5.90
C LEU A 93 -0.29 -1.13 -6.25
N ARG A 94 0.47 -1.62 -5.26
CA ARG A 94 1.73 -2.32 -5.53
C ARG A 94 1.50 -3.62 -6.30
N ALA A 95 0.44 -4.37 -5.97
CA ALA A 95 0.04 -5.55 -6.74
C ALA A 95 -0.33 -5.18 -8.18
N ARG A 96 -1.13 -4.14 -8.38
CA ARG A 96 -1.48 -3.60 -9.70
C ARG A 96 -0.24 -3.18 -10.49
N ASP A 97 0.71 -2.49 -9.86
CA ASP A 97 1.94 -2.05 -10.53
C ASP A 97 2.74 -3.24 -11.07
N ARG A 98 2.87 -4.31 -10.27
CA ARG A 98 3.55 -5.54 -10.70
C ARG A 98 2.82 -6.25 -11.83
N LEU A 99 1.48 -6.28 -11.77
CA LEU A 99 0.65 -6.99 -12.75
C LEU A 99 0.50 -6.24 -14.08
N LEU A 100 0.30 -4.92 -14.01
CA LEU A 100 -0.17 -4.10 -15.14
C LEU A 100 0.65 -2.82 -15.34
N GLY A 101 1.34 -2.33 -14.30
CA GLY A 101 1.98 -1.01 -14.29
C GLY A 101 3.45 -0.98 -14.70
N GLY A 102 3.99 -2.05 -15.30
CA GLY A 102 5.40 -2.07 -15.73
C GLY A 102 6.41 -2.24 -14.57
N PHE A 103 5.98 -2.83 -13.45
CA PHE A 103 6.86 -3.20 -12.34
C PHE A 103 7.22 -4.70 -12.33
N GLY A 104 7.11 -5.38 -13.48
CA GLY A 104 7.49 -6.80 -13.60
C GLY A 104 8.95 -7.07 -13.22
N GLU A 105 9.84 -6.11 -13.49
CA GLU A 105 11.27 -6.18 -13.16
C GLU A 105 11.61 -5.66 -11.75
N ALA A 106 10.62 -5.20 -10.98
CA ALA A 106 10.86 -4.74 -9.62
C ALA A 106 11.31 -5.91 -8.73
N PRO A 107 12.38 -5.77 -7.91
CA PRO A 107 12.80 -6.81 -6.97
C PRO A 107 11.66 -7.24 -6.05
N ALA A 108 11.72 -8.47 -5.54
CA ALA A 108 10.82 -8.91 -4.48
C ALA A 108 10.88 -7.95 -3.27
N ASP A 109 9.79 -7.88 -2.50
CA ASP A 109 9.64 -6.88 -1.44
C ASP A 109 10.74 -6.94 -0.37
N ASP A 110 11.21 -8.14 -0.04
CA ASP A 110 12.31 -8.41 0.90
C ASP A 110 13.70 -8.06 0.33
N ARG A 111 13.78 -7.78 -0.98
CA ARG A 111 15.00 -7.36 -1.68
C ARG A 111 15.03 -5.88 -2.01
N LEU A 112 13.93 -5.16 -1.79
CA LEU A 112 13.89 -3.71 -2.00
C LEU A 112 14.80 -3.00 -0.99
N THR A 113 15.56 -2.03 -1.48
CA THR A 113 16.25 -1.12 -0.57
C THR A 113 15.25 -0.27 0.20
N LEU A 114 15.71 0.29 1.31
CA LEU A 114 14.94 1.23 2.12
C LEU A 114 14.51 2.49 1.33
N ALA A 115 15.31 2.91 0.35
CA ALA A 115 15.03 4.07 -0.49
C ALA A 115 13.97 3.75 -1.56
N GLN A 116 14.15 2.63 -2.26
CA GLN A 116 13.15 2.10 -3.21
C GLN A 116 11.79 1.89 -2.55
N THR A 117 11.77 1.34 -1.33
CA THR A 117 10.55 1.16 -0.56
C THR A 117 9.86 2.50 -0.28
N ALA A 118 10.61 3.52 0.17
CA ALA A 118 10.06 4.84 0.44
C ALA A 118 9.56 5.53 -0.84
N ALA A 119 10.27 5.39 -1.96
CA ALA A 119 9.87 5.95 -3.25
C ALA A 119 8.57 5.33 -3.77
N TRP A 120 8.45 3.99 -3.75
CA TRP A 120 7.23 3.30 -4.16
C TRP A 120 6.06 3.61 -3.23
N ASN A 121 6.32 3.71 -1.93
CA ASN A 121 5.31 4.13 -0.96
C ASN A 121 4.80 5.55 -1.23
N ALA A 122 5.68 6.53 -1.52
CA ALA A 122 5.28 7.89 -1.87
C ALA A 122 4.44 7.92 -3.16
N TYR A 123 4.86 7.18 -4.18
CA TYR A 123 4.13 7.03 -5.45
C TYR A 123 2.73 6.42 -5.25
N CYS A 124 2.62 5.35 -4.43
CA CYS A 124 1.31 4.79 -4.08
C CYS A 124 0.45 5.76 -3.27
N ALA A 125 1.02 6.43 -2.26
CA ALA A 125 0.28 7.36 -1.41
C ALA A 125 -0.28 8.54 -2.22
N GLY A 126 0.49 9.11 -3.15
CA GLY A 126 0.01 10.17 -4.03
C GLY A 126 -1.18 9.74 -4.91
N ARG A 127 -1.13 8.51 -5.45
CA ARG A 127 -2.26 7.93 -6.20
C ARG A 127 -3.50 7.70 -5.33
N LEU A 128 -3.32 7.22 -4.10
CA LEU A 128 -4.42 7.08 -3.13
C LEU A 128 -5.06 8.42 -2.77
N ALA A 129 -4.25 9.47 -2.57
CA ALA A 129 -4.73 10.81 -2.31
C ALA A 129 -5.65 11.31 -3.44
N ARG A 130 -5.27 11.06 -4.71
CA ARG A 130 -6.08 11.41 -5.88
C ARG A 130 -7.35 10.56 -6.03
N LEU A 131 -7.38 9.36 -5.45
CA LEU A 131 -8.58 8.54 -5.32
C LEU A 131 -9.48 8.93 -4.13
N GLY A 132 -9.13 10.00 -3.40
CA GLY A 132 -9.91 10.49 -2.25
C GLY A 132 -9.63 9.75 -0.94
N VAL A 133 -8.67 8.83 -0.90
CA VAL A 133 -8.25 8.18 0.35
C VAL A 133 -7.41 9.16 1.14
N HIS A 134 -7.83 9.44 2.38
CA HIS A 134 -7.10 10.38 3.23
C HIS A 134 -5.75 9.78 3.65
N VAL A 135 -4.68 10.34 3.09
CA VAL A 135 -3.29 10.10 3.48
C VAL A 135 -2.67 11.42 3.95
N ALA A 136 -1.75 11.38 4.92
CA ALA A 136 -1.04 12.57 5.41
C ALA A 136 0.23 12.81 4.57
N PRO A 137 0.27 13.80 3.64
CA PRO A 137 1.41 13.95 2.72
C PRO A 137 2.73 14.21 3.44
N GLN A 138 2.70 15.00 4.52
CA GLN A 138 3.89 15.34 5.30
C GLN A 138 4.56 14.11 5.92
N ARG A 139 3.78 13.09 6.29
CA ARG A 139 4.31 11.81 6.81
C ARG A 139 5.14 11.09 5.74
N TRP A 140 4.63 11.03 4.51
CA TRP A 140 5.29 10.35 3.41
C TRP A 140 6.52 11.13 2.91
N GLN A 141 6.43 12.46 2.87
CA GLN A 141 7.59 13.30 2.56
C GLN A 141 8.70 13.13 3.61
N TYR A 142 8.34 13.06 4.90
CA TYR A 142 9.29 12.82 5.96
C TYR A 142 9.95 11.43 5.84
N ASP A 143 9.17 10.37 5.58
CA ASP A 143 9.72 9.03 5.34
C ASP A 143 10.65 9.00 4.12
N PHE A 144 10.27 9.67 3.03
CA PHE A 144 11.09 9.80 1.84
C PHE A 144 12.43 10.50 2.14
N ARG A 145 12.40 11.65 2.83
CA ARG A 145 13.58 12.41 3.24
C ARG A 145 14.52 11.61 4.15
N ASN A 146 13.98 10.78 5.06
CA ASN A 146 14.82 9.92 5.90
C ASN A 146 15.69 8.95 5.08
N ARG A 147 15.34 8.67 3.81
CA ARG A 147 16.05 7.72 2.95
C ARG A 147 16.81 8.37 1.79
N HIS A 148 16.48 9.61 1.47
CA HIS A 148 17.04 10.34 0.33
C HIS A 148 17.78 11.63 0.73
N GLY A 149 17.62 12.11 1.96
CA GLY A 149 18.22 13.35 2.45
C GLY A 149 17.20 14.47 2.65
N PHE A 150 17.64 15.52 3.36
CA PHE A 150 16.85 16.72 3.65
C PHE A 150 17.38 17.89 2.80
N HIS A 151 17.13 17.85 1.49
CA HIS A 151 17.56 18.86 0.53
C HIS A 151 16.56 18.99 -0.63
N ASP A 152 16.63 20.10 -1.37
CA ASP A 152 15.67 20.45 -2.41
C ASP A 152 15.50 19.36 -3.49
N LEU A 153 16.58 18.69 -3.88
CA LEU A 153 16.50 17.61 -4.87
C LEU A 153 15.63 16.42 -4.39
N ALA A 154 15.66 16.09 -3.10
CA ALA A 154 14.81 15.05 -2.53
C ALA A 154 13.34 15.48 -2.51
N ASP A 155 13.08 16.76 -2.25
CA ASP A 155 11.71 17.31 -2.29
C ASP A 155 11.14 17.34 -3.70
N VAL A 156 11.93 17.76 -4.69
CA VAL A 156 11.53 17.73 -6.11
C VAL A 156 11.22 16.30 -6.56
N ALA A 157 12.04 15.33 -6.17
CA ALA A 157 11.81 13.92 -6.47
C ALA A 157 10.54 13.38 -5.79
N PHE A 158 10.31 13.74 -4.52
CA PHE A 158 9.09 13.39 -3.81
C PHE A 158 7.84 13.95 -4.52
N GLU A 159 7.83 15.24 -4.86
CA GLU A 159 6.69 15.86 -5.55
C GLU A 159 6.45 15.21 -6.91
N ARG A 160 7.51 14.87 -7.64
CA ARG A 160 7.41 14.13 -8.91
C ARG A 160 6.76 12.76 -8.70
N LEU A 161 7.23 11.95 -7.75
CA LEU A 161 6.63 10.65 -7.45
C LEU A 161 5.19 10.81 -6.98
N TRP A 162 4.92 11.77 -6.11
CA TRP A 162 3.61 12.03 -5.55
C TRP A 162 2.60 12.38 -6.63
N ALA A 163 2.96 13.25 -7.59
CA ALA A 163 2.07 13.70 -8.65
C ALA A 163 1.93 12.73 -9.83
N SER A 164 2.89 11.82 -10.01
CA SER A 164 2.93 10.92 -11.18
C SER A 164 1.88 9.80 -11.12
N ASP A 165 1.50 9.31 -12.29
CA ASP A 165 0.78 8.05 -12.50
C ASP A 165 1.36 7.33 -13.73
N GLY A 166 1.23 6.01 -13.80
CA GLY A 166 1.71 5.21 -14.92
C GLY A 166 3.23 5.10 -15.07
N LEU A 167 4.02 5.37 -14.01
CA LEU A 167 5.46 5.11 -14.02
C LEU A 167 5.73 3.62 -14.22
N THR A 168 6.87 3.29 -14.81
CA THR A 168 7.50 1.97 -14.76
C THR A 168 8.43 1.82 -13.56
N TRP A 169 8.86 0.60 -13.26
CA TRP A 169 9.86 0.38 -12.19
C TRP A 169 11.15 1.16 -12.44
N GLY A 170 11.68 1.13 -13.66
CA GLY A 170 12.93 1.81 -14.01
C GLY A 170 12.85 3.32 -13.83
N GLU A 171 11.72 3.94 -14.17
CA GLU A 171 11.53 5.38 -13.95
C GLU A 171 11.41 5.73 -12.47
N LEU A 172 10.71 4.92 -11.68
CA LEU A 172 10.61 5.12 -10.23
C LEU A 172 11.98 4.98 -9.57
N ASP A 173 12.73 3.94 -9.93
CA ASP A 173 14.08 3.69 -9.40
C ASP A 173 15.05 4.81 -9.80
N GLU A 174 14.97 5.32 -11.03
CA GLU A 174 15.78 6.46 -11.47
C GLU A 174 15.48 7.72 -10.65
N ILE A 175 14.20 8.03 -10.42
CA ILE A 175 13.80 9.17 -9.59
C ILE A 175 14.33 8.98 -8.15
N SER A 176 14.25 7.76 -7.62
CA SER A 176 14.78 7.43 -6.29
C SER A 176 16.29 7.61 -6.22
N ARG A 177 17.07 7.02 -7.15
CA ARG A 177 18.53 7.09 -7.14
C ARG A 177 19.05 8.51 -7.30
N THR A 178 18.50 9.26 -8.25
CA THR A 178 18.91 10.66 -8.49
C THR A 178 18.65 11.54 -7.27
N ALA A 179 17.63 11.24 -6.47
CA ALA A 179 17.35 11.96 -5.23
C ALA A 179 18.36 11.70 -4.10
N GLN A 180 19.14 10.61 -4.14
CA GLN A 180 20.14 10.29 -3.10
C GLN A 180 21.52 10.95 -3.33
N HIS A 181 21.78 11.37 -4.57
CA HIS A 181 23.09 11.82 -5.01
C HIS A 181 23.00 13.25 -5.56
N PRO A 182 23.12 14.27 -4.69
CA PRO A 182 23.26 15.65 -5.13
C PRO A 182 24.57 15.91 -5.89
#